data_AF-A0A0G2ZC37-F1
#
_entry.id   AF-A0A0G2ZC37-F1
#
_cell.length_a   1.000
_cell.length_b   1.000
_cell.length_c   1.000
_cell.angle_alpha   90.00
_cell.angle_beta   90.00
_cell.angle_gamma   90.00
#
_symmetry.space_group_name_H-M   'P 1'
#
loop_
_entity.id
_entity.type
_entity.pdbx_description
1 polymer ?
#
loop_
_entity_poly.entity_id
_entity_poly.type
_entity_poly.pdbx_seq_one_letter_code
_entity_poly.pdbx_strand_id
1 'polypeptide(L)'
;MNKYMRVFMAILLAVVVAGFVFLGNTLIAADETTQEEEDILHADQRGCTSCHRVVTFPDGSVHDYTLYAEVQNIEDHPSLKKSKVESMGVEYCLLCHEDGKYAFEKILHPIHLFSEHFTGNCFSCHDIEGGEFVLWEGE
;
A
#
# COMPACT_ATOMS: atom_id res chain seq x y z
N MET A 1 19.09 20.81 61.25
CA MET A 1 19.46 20.23 59.95
C MET A 1 20.92 20.57 59.65
N ASN A 2 21.80 19.58 59.60
CA ASN A 2 23.26 19.78 59.50
C ASN A 2 23.64 20.41 58.15
N LYS A 3 24.62 21.31 58.13
CA LYS A 3 25.12 22.01 56.92
C LYS A 3 25.48 21.01 55.81
N TYR A 4 26.05 19.86 56.21
CA TYR A 4 26.40 18.77 55.30
C TYR A 4 25.17 18.08 54.68
N MET A 5 24.05 17.98 55.41
CA MET A 5 22.81 17.38 54.91
C MET A 5 22.10 18.27 53.87
N ARG A 6 22.23 19.60 54.00
CA ARG A 6 21.72 20.56 53.02
C ARG A 6 22.51 20.53 51.71
N VAL A 7 23.83 20.41 51.79
CA VAL A 7 24.70 20.32 50.61
C VAL A 7 24.47 18.99 49.88
N PHE A 8 24.33 17.88 50.62
CA PHE A 8 24.05 16.58 50.03
C PHE A 8 22.71 16.54 49.29
N MET A 9 21.63 17.07 49.89
CA MET A 9 20.33 17.16 49.21
C MET A 9 20.34 18.04 47.96
N ALA A 10 21.08 19.16 47.97
CA ALA A 10 21.18 20.04 46.81
C ALA A 10 21.90 19.36 45.64
N ILE A 11 22.97 18.61 45.91
CA ILE A 11 23.70 17.85 44.88
C ILE A 11 22.81 16.74 44.32
N LEU A 12 22.09 16.01 45.18
CA LEU A 12 21.23 14.91 44.75
C LEU A 12 20.06 15.41 43.88
N LEU A 13 19.47 16.56 44.24
CA LEU A 13 18.44 17.21 43.42
C LEU A 13 18.99 17.65 42.05
N ALA A 14 20.20 18.23 42.00
CA ALA A 14 20.83 18.66 40.75
C ALA A 14 21.13 17.48 39.81
N VAL A 15 21.57 16.34 40.35
CA VAL A 15 21.82 15.12 39.56
C VAL A 15 20.52 14.53 39.01
N VAL A 16 19.44 14.52 39.81
CA VAL A 16 18.13 14.05 39.35
C VAL A 16 17.57 14.94 38.23
N VAL A 17 17.64 16.27 38.39
CA VAL A 17 17.17 17.21 37.36
C VAL A 17 18.00 17.09 36.08
N ALA A 18 19.32 17.01 36.19
CA ALA A 18 20.19 16.82 35.02
C ALA A 18 19.92 15.48 34.32
N GLY A 19 19.67 14.40 35.08
CA GLY A 19 19.29 13.10 34.53
C GLY A 19 17.96 13.14 33.77
N PHE A 20 16.95 13.80 34.33
CA PHE A 20 15.63 13.96 33.68
C PHE A 20 15.70 14.78 32.39
N VAL A 21 16.49 15.87 32.37
CA VAL A 21 16.68 16.69 31.17
C VAL A 21 17.42 15.92 30.07
N PHE A 22 18.41 15.10 30.44
CA PHE A 22 19.17 14.32 29.47
C PHE A 22 18.37 13.14 28.88
N LEU A 23 17.60 12.42 29.71
CA LEU A 23 16.73 11.32 29.27
C LEU A 23 15.53 11.80 28.46
N GLY A 24 14.94 12.95 28.80
CA GLY A 24 13.81 13.52 28.06
C GLY A 24 14.17 13.89 26.61
N ASN A 25 15.34 14.50 26.40
CA ASN A 25 15.78 14.89 25.06
C ASN A 25 16.12 13.69 24.15
N THR A 26 16.58 12.57 24.71
CA THR A 26 16.85 11.36 23.92
C THR A 26 15.58 10.61 23.50
N LEU A 27 14.49 10.72 24.27
CA LEU A 27 13.23 10.04 23.95
C LEU A 27 12.41 10.77 22.89
N ILE A 28 12.49 12.11 22.84
CA ILE A 28 11.75 12.92 21.86
C ILE A 28 12.38 12.81 20.45
N ALA A 29 13.71 12.63 20.36
CA ALA A 29 14.39 12.49 19.07
C ALA A 29 14.23 11.11 18.41
N ALA A 30 13.69 10.11 19.12
CA ALA A 30 13.53 8.75 18.60
C ALA A 30 12.18 8.51 17.90
N ASP A 31 11.23 9.45 18.01
CA ASP A 31 9.85 9.27 17.55
C ASP A 31 9.58 9.90 16.16
N GLU A 32 10.39 10.88 15.73
CA GLU A 32 10.15 11.60 14.46
C GLU A 32 10.69 10.89 13.20
N THR A 33 11.51 9.83 13.32
CA THR A 33 12.14 9.20 12.13
C THR A 33 11.42 7.96 11.60
N THR A 34 10.31 7.54 12.20
CA THR A 34 9.67 6.25 11.83
C THR A 34 8.26 6.38 11.24
N GLN A 35 7.69 7.58 11.11
CA GLN A 35 6.29 7.74 10.73
C GLN A 35 6.05 8.17 9.27
N GLU A 36 7.09 8.48 8.49
CA GLU A 36 6.95 8.90 7.08
C GLU A 36 7.18 7.76 6.05
N GLU A 37 7.55 6.55 6.46
CA GLU A 37 7.91 5.45 5.54
C GLU A 37 6.81 4.40 5.31
N GLU A 38 5.60 4.56 5.88
CA GLU A 38 4.53 3.54 5.81
C GLU A 38 3.50 3.74 4.68
N ASP A 39 3.53 4.84 3.91
CA ASP A 39 2.49 5.13 2.90
C ASP A 39 3.02 5.15 1.45
N ILE A 40 4.09 4.40 1.18
CA ILE A 40 4.53 4.08 -0.19
C ILE A 40 4.37 2.57 -0.35
N LEU A 41 3.25 2.14 -0.94
CA LEU A 41 3.05 0.73 -1.33
C LEU A 41 4.30 0.23 -2.05
N HIS A 42 4.89 -0.87 -1.58
CA HIS A 42 6.02 -1.49 -2.24
C HIS A 42 5.63 -1.89 -3.68
N ALA A 43 6.57 -1.89 -4.61
CA ALA A 43 6.29 -2.16 -6.03
C ALA A 43 5.55 -3.50 -6.24
N ASP A 44 5.85 -4.52 -5.46
CA ASP A 44 5.19 -5.84 -5.51
C ASP A 44 3.73 -5.85 -5.01
N GLN A 45 3.28 -4.75 -4.41
CA GLN A 45 1.93 -4.56 -3.90
C GLN A 45 1.06 -3.72 -4.86
N ARG A 46 1.58 -3.36 -6.03
CA ARG A 46 0.93 -2.46 -6.98
C ARG A 46 0.53 -3.19 -8.26
N GLY A 47 -0.33 -2.55 -9.04
CA GLY A 47 -0.86 -3.08 -10.28
C GLY A 47 -1.96 -4.11 -10.10
N CYS A 48 -2.55 -4.50 -11.22
CA CYS A 48 -3.66 -5.44 -11.21
C CYS A 48 -3.26 -6.81 -10.64
N THR A 49 -2.05 -7.28 -10.94
CA THR A 49 -1.57 -8.63 -10.59
C THR A 49 -1.20 -8.80 -9.11
N SER A 50 -1.04 -7.72 -8.34
CA SER A 50 -0.81 -7.81 -6.89
C SER A 50 -2.03 -8.39 -6.17
N CYS A 51 -3.22 -8.02 -6.61
CA CYS A 51 -4.50 -8.54 -6.11
C CYS A 51 -5.06 -9.68 -6.98
N HIS A 52 -4.98 -9.58 -8.31
CA HIS A 52 -5.52 -10.57 -9.24
C HIS A 52 -4.54 -11.72 -9.48
N ARG A 53 -4.49 -12.62 -8.51
CA ARG A 53 -3.58 -13.79 -8.50
C ARG A 53 -4.28 -15.02 -7.93
N VAL A 54 -3.60 -16.16 -8.04
CA VAL A 54 -4.01 -17.37 -7.35
C VAL A 54 -3.75 -17.22 -5.86
N VAL A 55 -4.77 -17.47 -5.04
CA VAL A 55 -4.71 -17.37 -3.58
C VAL A 55 -5.01 -18.74 -2.96
N THR A 56 -4.17 -19.14 -2.01
CA THR A 56 -4.40 -20.33 -1.18
C THR A 56 -4.83 -19.89 0.21
N PHE A 57 -6.01 -20.32 0.65
CA PHE A 57 -6.57 -19.97 1.95
C PHE A 57 -6.07 -20.91 3.06
N PRO A 58 -6.22 -20.52 4.35
CA PRO A 58 -5.77 -21.34 5.48
C PRO A 58 -6.43 -22.73 5.58
N ASP A 59 -7.61 -22.91 4.98
CA ASP A 59 -8.31 -24.20 4.88
C ASP A 59 -7.77 -25.11 3.75
N GLY A 60 -6.78 -24.63 3.00
CA GLY A 60 -6.17 -25.33 1.87
C GLY A 60 -6.92 -25.18 0.55
N SER A 61 -8.02 -24.41 0.52
CA SER A 61 -8.72 -24.11 -0.73
C SER A 61 -7.88 -23.17 -1.59
N VAL A 62 -7.90 -23.40 -2.91
CA VAL A 62 -7.16 -22.60 -3.90
C VAL A 62 -8.18 -21.92 -4.80
N HIS A 63 -8.10 -20.60 -4.87
CA HIS A 63 -8.96 -19.78 -5.69
C HIS A 63 -8.13 -19.01 -6.72
N ASP A 64 -8.59 -19.04 -7.97
CA ASP A 64 -7.94 -18.34 -9.08
C ASP A 64 -8.66 -17.01 -9.31
N TYR A 65 -8.08 -15.93 -8.80
CA TYR A 65 -8.54 -14.55 -9.02
C TYR A 65 -7.72 -13.84 -10.11
N THR A 66 -7.00 -14.59 -10.95
CA THR A 66 -6.23 -13.99 -12.05
C THR A 66 -7.16 -13.22 -12.99
N LEU A 67 -6.63 -12.17 -13.64
CA LEU A 67 -7.40 -11.36 -14.60
C LEU A 67 -8.10 -12.22 -15.67
N TYR A 68 -7.43 -13.29 -16.13
CA TYR A 68 -8.03 -14.24 -17.06
C TYR A 68 -9.19 -15.02 -16.44
N ALA A 69 -9.09 -15.47 -15.18
CA ALA A 69 -10.20 -16.19 -14.54
C ALA A 69 -11.41 -15.27 -14.33
N GLU A 70 -11.18 -14.04 -13.86
CA GLU A 70 -12.24 -13.05 -13.62
C GLU A 70 -13.02 -12.70 -14.89
N VAL A 71 -12.31 -12.40 -15.98
CA VAL A 71 -12.97 -11.99 -17.23
C VAL A 71 -13.82 -13.10 -17.86
N GLN A 72 -13.49 -14.38 -17.61
CA GLN A 72 -14.33 -15.50 -18.07
C GLN A 72 -15.69 -15.58 -17.35
N ASN A 73 -15.81 -14.94 -16.19
CA ASN A 73 -17.06 -14.90 -15.43
C ASN A 73 -17.96 -13.71 -15.79
N ILE A 74 -17.51 -12.81 -16.68
CA ILE A 74 -18.30 -11.67 -17.13
C ILE A 74 -19.19 -12.10 -18.28
N GLU A 75 -20.51 -12.03 -18.07
CA GLU A 75 -21.51 -12.30 -19.11
C GLU A 75 -21.29 -11.36 -20.31
N ASP A 76 -21.39 -11.91 -21.52
CA ASP A 76 -21.19 -11.21 -22.79
C ASP A 76 -19.77 -10.63 -23.04
N HIS A 77 -18.78 -10.91 -22.19
CA HIS A 77 -17.40 -10.52 -22.49
C HIS A 77 -16.83 -11.40 -23.62
N PRO A 78 -16.20 -10.82 -24.66
CA PRO A 78 -15.55 -11.61 -25.71
C PRO A 78 -14.51 -12.58 -25.13
N SER A 79 -14.51 -13.82 -25.60
CA SER A 79 -13.54 -14.80 -25.13
C SER A 79 -12.12 -14.37 -25.46
N LEU A 80 -11.28 -14.30 -24.43
CA LEU A 80 -9.87 -13.95 -24.56
C LEU A 80 -8.99 -15.20 -24.68
N LYS A 81 -7.81 -15.06 -25.28
CA LYS A 81 -6.78 -16.10 -25.24
C LYS A 81 -5.99 -15.97 -23.95
N LYS A 82 -5.98 -17.01 -23.11
CA LYS A 82 -5.21 -17.05 -21.85
C LYS A 82 -3.75 -16.64 -22.07
N SER A 83 -3.10 -17.22 -23.07
CA SER A 83 -1.70 -16.92 -23.39
C SER A 83 -1.44 -15.46 -23.76
N LYS A 84 -2.46 -14.75 -24.27
CA LYS A 84 -2.34 -13.31 -24.57
C LYS A 84 -2.49 -12.46 -23.32
N VAL A 85 -3.46 -12.77 -22.46
CA VAL A 85 -3.58 -12.12 -21.14
C VAL A 85 -2.30 -12.33 -20.32
N GLU A 86 -1.74 -13.54 -20.32
CA GLU A 86 -0.50 -13.83 -19.58
C GLU A 86 0.72 -13.12 -20.17
N SER A 87 0.82 -12.98 -21.50
CA SER A 87 1.99 -12.38 -22.14
C SER A 87 1.99 -10.85 -22.18
N MET A 88 0.80 -10.24 -22.24
CA MET A 88 0.63 -8.78 -22.43
C MET A 88 -0.02 -8.12 -21.21
N GLY A 89 -0.52 -8.90 -20.25
CA GLY A 89 -1.16 -8.36 -19.05
C GLY A 89 -2.33 -7.42 -19.37
N VAL A 90 -2.32 -6.27 -18.71
CA VAL A 90 -3.35 -5.24 -18.79
C VAL A 90 -3.42 -4.61 -20.19
N GLU A 91 -2.29 -4.51 -20.90
CA GLU A 91 -2.26 -3.97 -22.27
C GLU A 91 -3.19 -4.72 -23.22
N TYR A 92 -3.35 -6.04 -23.03
CA TYR A 92 -4.25 -6.84 -23.86
C TYR A 92 -5.71 -6.43 -23.69
N CYS A 93 -6.08 -6.01 -22.48
CA CYS A 93 -7.42 -5.54 -22.18
C CYS A 93 -7.65 -4.14 -22.76
N LEU A 94 -6.63 -3.29 -22.72
CA LEU A 94 -6.68 -1.93 -23.26
C LEU A 94 -6.91 -1.91 -24.78
N LEU A 95 -6.56 -2.97 -25.52
CA LEU A 95 -6.91 -3.09 -26.94
C LEU A 95 -8.41 -2.89 -27.26
N CYS A 96 -9.29 -3.18 -26.29
CA CYS A 96 -10.74 -2.97 -26.42
C CYS A 96 -11.27 -1.90 -25.45
N HIS A 97 -10.56 -1.63 -24.35
CA HIS A 97 -11.02 -0.79 -23.24
C HIS A 97 -10.26 0.54 -23.10
N GLU A 98 -9.47 0.93 -24.11
CA GLU A 98 -8.84 2.25 -24.17
C GLU A 98 -9.88 3.38 -24.18
N ASP A 99 -10.97 3.23 -24.95
CA ASP A 99 -11.99 4.26 -25.11
C ASP A 99 -13.44 3.72 -25.16
N GLY A 100 -14.39 4.62 -25.40
CA GLY A 100 -15.79 4.27 -25.60
C GLY A 100 -16.61 4.09 -24.31
N LYS A 101 -17.71 3.34 -24.43
CA LYS A 101 -18.68 3.14 -23.33
C LYS A 101 -18.10 2.31 -22.18
N TYR A 102 -17.23 1.36 -22.51
CA TYR A 102 -16.62 0.43 -21.55
C TYR A 102 -15.15 0.76 -21.29
N ALA A 103 -14.70 1.98 -21.58
CA ALA A 103 -13.33 2.41 -21.28
C ALA A 103 -12.97 2.14 -19.81
N PHE A 104 -11.75 1.67 -19.55
CA PHE A 104 -11.29 1.31 -18.21
C PHE A 104 -11.41 2.45 -17.20
N GLU A 105 -11.12 3.69 -17.59
CA GLU A 105 -11.29 4.89 -16.76
C GLU A 105 -12.72 5.03 -16.18
N LYS A 106 -13.74 4.51 -16.90
CA LYS A 106 -15.16 4.62 -16.55
C LYS A 106 -15.66 3.44 -15.74
N ILE A 107 -15.03 2.27 -15.87
CA ILE A 107 -15.53 1.03 -15.25
C ILE A 107 -14.68 0.56 -14.08
N LEU A 108 -13.35 0.72 -14.13
CA LEU A 108 -12.47 0.17 -13.10
C LEU A 108 -12.62 0.93 -11.79
N HIS A 109 -12.65 2.27 -11.82
CA HIS A 109 -12.79 3.05 -10.59
C HIS A 109 -14.07 2.69 -9.82
N PRO A 110 -15.28 2.68 -10.42
CA PRO A 110 -16.48 2.28 -9.67
C PRO A 110 -16.43 0.83 -9.17
N ILE A 111 -15.90 -0.10 -9.97
CA ILE A 111 -15.83 -1.52 -9.58
C ILE A 111 -14.95 -1.71 -8.34
N HIS A 112 -13.83 -0.98 -8.24
CA HIS A 112 -12.90 -1.14 -7.12
C HIS A 112 -13.26 -0.22 -5.95
N LEU A 113 -13.46 1.07 -6.18
CA LEU A 113 -13.68 2.04 -5.10
C LEU A 113 -14.96 1.77 -4.29
N PHE A 114 -15.95 1.11 -4.89
CA PHE A 114 -17.21 0.77 -4.21
C PHE A 114 -17.31 -0.72 -3.83
N SER A 115 -16.27 -1.50 -4.07
CA SER A 115 -16.22 -2.91 -3.65
C SER A 115 -15.78 -3.01 -2.19
N GLU A 116 -16.48 -3.85 -1.42
CA GLU A 116 -16.08 -4.19 -0.05
C GLU A 116 -14.76 -5.00 0.00
N HIS A 117 -14.32 -5.53 -1.14
CA HIS A 117 -13.11 -6.32 -1.27
C HIS A 117 -11.86 -5.50 -1.64
N PHE A 118 -12.04 -4.24 -2.04
CA PHE A 118 -10.91 -3.36 -2.36
C PHE A 118 -10.42 -2.65 -1.09
N THR A 119 -9.18 -2.94 -0.70
CA THR A 119 -8.53 -2.32 0.46
C THR A 119 -7.39 -1.38 0.07
N GLY A 120 -7.26 -1.06 -1.23
CA GLY A 120 -6.20 -0.23 -1.77
C GLY A 120 -6.55 1.26 -1.83
N ASN A 121 -5.68 2.03 -2.49
CA ASN A 121 -5.86 3.44 -2.79
C ASN A 121 -5.44 3.74 -4.25
N CYS A 122 -5.38 5.01 -4.64
CA CYS A 122 -4.98 5.40 -6.00
C CYS A 122 -3.61 4.81 -6.41
N PHE A 123 -2.67 4.73 -5.45
CA PHE A 123 -1.33 4.20 -5.66
C PHE A 123 -1.28 2.68 -5.82
N SER A 124 -2.36 1.97 -5.49
CA SER A 124 -2.46 0.54 -5.77
C SER A 124 -2.47 0.24 -7.26
N CYS A 125 -2.86 1.19 -8.11
CA CYS A 125 -2.91 1.00 -9.57
C CYS A 125 -2.12 2.03 -10.36
N HIS A 126 -1.87 3.22 -9.80
CA HIS A 126 -1.22 4.32 -10.52
C HIS A 126 0.06 4.80 -9.85
N ASP A 127 1.02 5.22 -10.67
CA ASP A 127 2.11 6.12 -10.32
C ASP A 127 1.75 7.58 -10.58
N ILE A 128 2.52 8.50 -9.98
CA ILE A 128 2.45 9.92 -10.29
C ILE A 128 3.74 10.32 -10.97
N GLU A 129 3.66 10.64 -12.27
CA GLU A 129 4.79 11.14 -13.04
C GLU A 129 4.47 12.55 -13.55
N GLY A 130 5.29 13.53 -13.17
CA GLY A 130 5.07 14.92 -13.58
C GLY A 130 3.75 15.53 -13.11
N GLY A 131 3.10 14.94 -12.11
CA GLY A 131 1.79 15.35 -11.60
C GLY A 131 0.60 14.66 -12.26
N GLU A 132 0.84 13.77 -13.23
CA GLU A 132 -0.19 12.97 -13.89
C GLU A 132 -0.22 11.55 -13.35
N PHE A 133 -1.42 10.95 -13.27
CA PHE A 133 -1.57 9.54 -12.93
C PHE A 133 -1.23 8.68 -14.15
N VAL A 134 -0.26 7.78 -13.98
CA VAL A 134 0.15 6.80 -15.00
C VAL A 134 -0.15 5.40 -14.47
N LEU A 135 -0.61 4.48 -15.32
CA LEU A 135 -0.87 3.12 -14.87
C LEU A 135 0.46 2.44 -14.48
N TRP A 136 0.48 1.78 -13.32
CA TRP A 136 1.65 1.00 -12.92
C TRP A 136 1.71 -0.28 -13.77
N GLU A 137 2.78 -0.46 -14.53
CA GLU A 137 2.96 -1.64 -15.40
C GLU A 137 3.91 -2.70 -14.80
N GLY A 138 4.55 -2.40 -13.66
CA GLY A 138 5.57 -3.24 -13.07
C GLY A 138 6.88 -3.22 -13.86
N GLU A 139 8.00 -3.34 -13.15
CA GLU A 139 9.32 -3.56 -13.75
C GLU A 139 9.62 -5.06 -13.96
#